data_AF-A0A1C6LLA7-F1
#
_entry.id   AF-A0A1C6LLA7-F1
#
_cell.length_a   1.000
_cell.length_b   1.000
_cell.length_c   1.000
_cell.angle_alpha   90.00
_cell.angle_beta   90.00
_cell.angle_gamma   90.00
#
_symmetry.space_group_name_H-M   'P 1'
#
loop_
_entity.id
_entity.type
_entity.pdbx_description
1 polymer ?
#
loop_
_entity_poly.entity_id
_entity_poly.type
_entity_poly.pdbx_seq_one_letter_code
_entity_poly.pdbx_strand_id
1 'polypeptide(L)'
;MNSTTSKVLSLRMDGELFDRLHTHAAKRGMSVQDYVVRALVRDDFDERLKTSVEEAERFFDSAGVRRRLATRPEPARSGRA
;
A
#
# COMPACT_ATOMS: atom_id res chain seq x y z
N MET A 1 9.20 -30.91 -15.93
CA MET A 1 9.55 -30.91 -14.49
C MET A 1 9.77 -29.47 -14.09
N ASN A 2 8.80 -28.86 -13.40
CA ASN A 2 8.91 -27.47 -12.97
C ASN A 2 9.78 -27.48 -11.72
N SER A 3 11.04 -27.08 -11.85
CA SER A 3 11.94 -26.93 -10.71
C SER A 3 11.39 -25.85 -9.79
N THR A 4 10.78 -26.24 -8.67
CA THR A 4 10.36 -25.32 -7.62
C THR A 4 11.62 -24.76 -6.97
N THR A 5 12.11 -23.63 -7.46
CA THR A 5 13.31 -22.97 -6.95
C THR A 5 12.95 -22.19 -5.69
N SER A 6 13.17 -22.81 -4.53
CA SER A 6 13.09 -22.10 -3.25
C SER A 6 14.33 -21.23 -3.06
N LYS A 7 14.16 -19.98 -2.62
CA LYS A 7 15.24 -19.04 -2.25
C LYS A 7 15.12 -18.72 -0.76
N VAL A 8 16.25 -18.71 -0.05
CA VAL A 8 16.33 -18.41 1.38
C VAL A 8 16.90 -17.02 1.59
N LEU A 9 16.29 -16.24 2.49
CA LEU A 9 16.78 -14.94 2.94
C LEU A 9 17.26 -15.06 4.40
N SER A 10 18.53 -14.75 4.63
CA SER A 10 19.13 -14.69 5.96
C SER A 10 19.58 -13.26 6.26
N LEU A 11 19.20 -12.71 7.40
CA LEU A 11 19.51 -11.34 7.81
C LEU A 11 20.28 -11.34 9.14
N ARG A 12 21.26 -10.44 9.26
CA ARG A 12 21.93 -10.12 10.52
C ARG A 12 21.47 -8.74 10.97
N MET A 13 21.11 -8.63 12.24
CA MET A 13 20.63 -7.39 12.83
C MET A 13 20.98 -7.32 14.30
N ASP A 14 20.89 -6.11 14.85
CA ASP A 14 21.06 -5.85 16.26
C ASP A 14 20.00 -6.60 17.12
N GLY A 15 20.40 -7.00 18.32
CA GLY A 15 19.56 -7.78 19.23
C GLY A 15 18.31 -7.03 19.70
N GLU A 16 18.43 -5.74 20.02
CA GLU A 16 17.28 -4.94 20.45
C GLU A 16 16.26 -4.78 19.32
N LEU A 17 16.75 -4.63 18.08
CA LEU A 17 15.86 -4.60 16.92
C LEU A 17 15.09 -5.93 16.78
N PHE A 18 15.77 -7.07 16.96
CA PHE A 18 15.13 -8.38 16.91
C PHE A 18 14.07 -8.54 18.01
N ASP A 19 14.35 -8.11 19.23
CA ASP A 19 13.40 -8.16 20.36
C ASP A 19 12.16 -7.28 20.12
N ARG A 20 12.34 -6.10 19.53
CA ARG A 20 11.22 -5.25 19.10
C ARG A 20 10.37 -5.94 18.05
N LEU A 21 10.97 -6.54 17.02
CA LEU A 21 10.25 -7.30 15.99
C LEU A 21 9.46 -8.45 16.60
N HIS A 22 10.07 -9.21 17.52
CA HIS A 22 9.41 -10.31 18.22
C HIS A 22 8.20 -9.83 19.03
N THR A 23 8.33 -8.71 19.76
CA THR A 23 7.24 -8.10 20.51
C THR A 23 6.08 -7.68 19.60
N HIS A 24 6.36 -7.09 18.45
CA HIS A 24 5.33 -6.70 17.49
C HIS A 24 4.64 -7.89 16.82
N ALA A 25 5.40 -8.96 16.55
CA ALA A 25 4.86 -10.21 16.03
C ALA A 25 3.92 -10.87 17.05
N ALA A 26 4.34 -10.95 18.32
CA ALA A 26 3.54 -11.50 19.41
C ALA A 26 2.22 -10.75 19.62
N LYS A 27 2.23 -9.41 19.57
CA LYS A 27 1.02 -8.57 19.65
C LYS A 27 -0.01 -8.89 18.56
N ARG A 28 0.41 -9.48 17.45
CA ARG A 28 -0.45 -9.86 16.33
C ARG A 28 -0.63 -11.38 16.18
N GLY A 29 -0.16 -12.16 17.17
CA GLY A 29 -0.27 -13.62 17.16
C GLY A 29 0.46 -14.30 16.00
N MET A 30 1.60 -13.74 15.56
CA MET A 30 2.35 -14.26 14.40
C MET A 30 3.81 -14.56 14.75
N SER A 31 4.45 -15.43 13.95
CA SER A 31 5.89 -15.65 14.06
C SER A 31 6.65 -14.38 13.65
N VAL A 32 7.86 -14.20 14.19
CA VAL A 32 8.71 -13.07 13.79
C VAL A 32 9.06 -13.12 12.30
N GLN A 33 9.15 -14.32 11.71
CA GLN A 33 9.43 -14.51 10.29
C GLN A 33 8.25 -14.01 9.44
N ASP A 34 7.03 -14.46 9.74
CA ASP A 34 5.82 -14.01 9.04
C ASP A 34 5.62 -12.50 9.20
N TYR A 35 5.99 -11.97 10.36
CA TYR A 35 5.94 -10.54 10.62
C TYR A 35 6.89 -9.75 9.72
N VAL A 36 8.15 -10.18 9.61
CA VAL A 36 9.15 -9.56 8.74
C VAL A 36 8.73 -9.66 7.27
N VAL A 37 8.28 -10.82 6.82
CA VAL A 37 7.80 -11.00 5.44
C VAL A 37 6.63 -10.07 5.14
N ARG A 38 5.64 -9.98 6.02
CA ARG A 38 4.51 -9.05 5.85
C ARG A 38 4.93 -7.59 5.88
N ALA A 39 5.90 -7.22 6.70
CA ALA A 39 6.42 -5.85 6.74
C ALA A 39 7.10 -5.49 5.40
N LEU A 40 7.93 -6.37 4.86
CA LEU A 40 8.58 -6.16 3.55
C LEU A 40 7.57 -6.09 2.40
N VAL A 41 6.56 -6.96 2.40
CA VAL A 41 5.48 -6.93 1.40
C VAL A 41 4.67 -5.64 1.50
N ARG A 42 4.43 -5.13 2.72
CA ARG A 42 3.68 -3.91 2.93
C ARG A 42 4.44 -2.67 2.44
N ASP A 43 5.74 -2.61 2.68
CA ASP A 43 6.61 -1.54 2.20
C ASP A 43 6.62 -1.48 0.66
N ASP A 44 6.84 -2.62 0.00
CA ASP A 44 6.76 -2.75 -1.47
C ASP A 44 5.38 -2.38 -2.02
N PHE A 45 4.31 -2.76 -1.32
CA PHE A 45 2.95 -2.37 -1.70
C PHE A 45 2.73 -0.87 -1.55
N ASP A 46 3.16 -0.26 -0.45
CA ASP A 46 2.98 1.17 -0.17
C ASP A 46 3.73 2.02 -1.21
N GLU A 47 4.93 1.62 -1.62
CA GLU A 47 5.67 2.27 -2.72
C GLU A 47 4.91 2.19 -4.04
N ARG A 48 4.48 0.98 -4.44
CA ARG A 48 3.73 0.79 -5.69
C ARG A 48 2.40 1.52 -5.70
N LEU A 49 1.72 1.55 -4.55
CA LEU A 49 0.47 2.29 -4.38
C LEU A 49 0.72 3.79 -4.57
N LYS A 50 1.76 4.34 -3.94
CA LYS A 50 2.13 5.75 -4.10
C LYS A 50 2.38 6.10 -5.57
N THR A 51 3.19 5.31 -6.28
CA THR A 51 3.43 5.53 -7.72
C THR A 51 2.14 5.47 -8.53
N SER A 52 1.28 4.49 -8.27
CA SER A 52 0.01 4.34 -8.98
C SER A 52 -0.94 5.51 -8.75
N VAL A 53 -0.99 6.03 -7.52
CA VAL A 53 -1.76 7.23 -7.17
C VAL A 53 -1.21 8.43 -7.94
N GLU A 54 0.10 8.69 -7.87
CA GLU A 54 0.75 9.82 -8.58
C GLU A 54 0.51 9.79 -10.10
N GLU A 55 0.50 8.61 -10.71
CA GLU A 55 0.14 8.44 -12.12
C GLU A 55 -1.34 8.73 -12.40
N ALA A 56 -2.24 8.22 -11.57
CA ALA A 56 -3.66 8.48 -11.69
C ALA A 56 -3.96 9.98 -11.56
N GLU A 57 -3.33 10.68 -10.60
CA GLU A 57 -3.48 12.13 -10.44
C GLU A 57 -3.05 12.89 -11.70
N ARG A 58 -1.88 12.56 -12.26
CA ARG A 58 -1.40 13.13 -13.53
C ARG A 58 -2.35 12.87 -14.68
N PHE A 59 -2.93 11.66 -14.77
CA PHE A 59 -3.96 11.34 -15.76
C PHE A 59 -5.20 12.21 -15.60
N PHE A 60 -5.73 12.35 -14.38
CA PHE A 60 -6.93 13.16 -14.13
C PHE A 60 -6.71 14.66 -14.37
N ASP A 61 -5.49 15.16 -14.11
CA ASP A 61 -5.10 16.54 -14.37
C ASP A 61 -4.94 16.82 -15.87
N SER A 62 -4.24 15.94 -16.59
CA SER A 62 -4.03 16.04 -18.04
C SER A 62 -5.31 15.81 -18.84
N ALA A 63 -6.19 14.89 -18.40
CA ALA A 63 -7.50 14.67 -19.02
C ALA A 63 -8.52 15.78 -18.70
N GLY A 64 -8.16 16.75 -17.85
CA GLY A 64 -9.04 17.85 -17.43
C GLY A 64 -10.29 17.38 -16.68
N VAL A 65 -10.30 16.14 -16.19
CA VAL A 65 -11.47 15.53 -15.52
C VAL A 65 -11.71 16.21 -14.18
N ARG A 66 -10.65 16.53 -13.42
CA ARG A 66 -10.77 17.30 -12.16
C ARG A 66 -11.41 18.67 -12.40
N ARG A 67 -11.06 19.33 -13.52
CA ARG A 67 -11.64 20.63 -13.91
C ARG A 67 -13.11 20.53 -14.28
N ARG A 68 -13.52 19.47 -14.98
CA ARG A 68 -14.94 19.23 -15.36
C ARG A 68 -15.83 18.84 -14.18
N LEU A 69 -15.28 18.16 -13.17
CA LEU A 69 -16.00 17.83 -11.94
C LEU A 69 -16.21 19.07 -11.07
N ALA A 70 -15.19 19.94 -10.97
CA ALA A 70 -15.28 21.18 -10.18
C ALA A 70 -16.24 22.23 -10.76
N THR A 71 -16.47 22.22 -12.07
CA THR A 71 -17.37 23.18 -12.76
C THR A 71 -18.77 22.64 -13.01
N ARG A 72 -19.10 21.43 -12.54
CA ARG A 72 -20.43 20.86 -12.76
C ARG A 72 -21.45 21.62 -11.92
N PRO A 73 -22.40 22.35 -12.52
CA PRO A 73 -23.40 23.09 -11.76
C PRO A 73 -24.24 22.10 -10.94
N GLU A 74 -24.54 22.45 -9.69
CA GLU A 74 -25.43 21.66 -8.85
C GLU A 74 -26.75 21.42 -9.61
N PRO A 75 -27.28 20.19 -9.65
CA PRO A 75 -28.56 19.96 -10.30
C PRO A 75 -29.60 20.80 -9.57
N ALA A 76 -30.18 21.77 -10.29
CA ALA A 76 -31.22 22.64 -9.76
C ALA A 76 -32.28 21.77 -9.08
N ARG A 77 -32.46 21.93 -7.77
CA ARG A 77 -33.57 21.31 -7.03
C ARG A 77 -34.86 21.74 -7.74
N SER A 78 -35.46 20.85 -8.52
CA SER A 78 -36.74 21.12 -9.14
C SER A 78 -37.78 21.20 -8.02
N GLY A 79 -38.05 22.42 -7.58
CA GLY A 79 -39.22 22.71 -6.76
C GLY A 79 -40.45 22.34 -7.57
N ARG A 80 -41.11 21.26 -7.16
CA ARG A 80 -42.50 21.00 -7.54
C ARG A 80 -43.34 22.09 -6.86
N ALA A 81 -43.92 22.97 -7.67
CA ALA A 81 -45.13 23.72 -7.35
C ALA A 81 -46.27 23.08 -8.15
#